data_AF-A0A2U1LFP5-F1
#
_entry.id   AF-A0A2U1LFP5-F1
#
_cell.length_a   1.000
_cell.length_b   1.000
_cell.length_c   1.000
_cell.angle_alpha   90.00
_cell.angle_beta   90.00
_cell.angle_gamma   90.00
#
_symmetry.space_group_name_H-M   'P 1'
#
loop_
_entity.id
_entity.type
_entity.pdbx_description
1 polymer ?
#
loop_
_entity_poly.entity_id
_entity_poly.type
_entity_poly.pdbx_seq_one_letter_code
_entity_poly.pdbx_strand_id
1 'polypeptide(L)'
;MFRNTYDTDVTTWSPEGRLYQVAYSTEVVKQGSAAIGLRSETHVVLACLKRANFSHQRDIFKVDDDIGVAFAGLSAQGLLGYVMYKA
;
A
#
# COMPACT_ATOMS: atom_id res chain seq x y z
N MET A 1 -16.96 13.56 22.48
CA MET A 1 -16.13 12.68 21.62
C MET A 1 -15.23 11.89 22.56
N PHE A 2 -15.37 10.56 22.64
CA PHE A 2 -14.47 9.75 23.46
C PHE A 2 -13.10 9.71 22.76
N ARG A 3 -12.09 10.31 23.39
CA ARG A 3 -10.73 10.29 22.88
C ARG A 3 -10.12 8.95 23.28
N ASN A 4 -9.70 8.16 22.30
CA ASN A 4 -8.96 6.94 22.56
C ASN A 4 -7.56 7.33 23.02
N THR A 5 -7.13 6.89 24.20
CA THR A 5 -5.81 7.26 24.74
C THR A 5 -4.66 6.49 24.07
N TYR A 6 -4.98 5.43 23.33
CA TYR A 6 -3.99 4.47 22.79
C TYR A 6 -3.75 4.63 21.29
N ASP A 7 -4.32 5.65 20.66
CA ASP A 7 -4.24 5.83 19.21
C ASP A 7 -3.31 6.96 18.78
N THR A 8 -2.58 7.60 19.69
CA THR A 8 -1.77 8.78 19.35
C THR A 8 -0.42 8.43 18.72
N ASP A 9 0.24 7.38 19.21
CA ASP A 9 1.59 6.99 18.77
C ASP A 9 1.60 5.60 18.11
N VAL A 10 2.58 5.36 17.24
CA VAL A 10 2.76 4.08 16.53
C VAL A 10 3.29 2.95 17.43
N THR A 11 3.91 3.29 18.56
CA THR A 11 4.51 2.34 19.50
C THR A 11 3.59 1.98 20.69
N THR A 12 2.42 2.59 20.77
CA THR A 12 1.49 2.41 21.89
C THR A 12 0.51 1.28 21.60
N TRP A 13 0.54 0.24 22.44
CA TRP A 13 -0.40 -0.87 22.39
C TRP A 13 -1.67 -0.54 23.15
N SER A 14 -2.83 -0.87 22.56
CA SER A 14 -4.10 -0.82 23.27
C SER A 14 -4.23 -1.96 24.29
N PRO A 15 -5.12 -1.85 25.29
CA PRO A 15 -5.41 -2.94 26.23
C PRO A 15 -5.89 -4.23 25.57
N GLU A 16 -6.44 -4.12 24.36
CA GLU A 16 -6.89 -5.25 23.52
C GLU A 16 -5.74 -5.87 22.71
N GLY A 17 -4.51 -5.35 22.84
CA GLY A 17 -3.34 -5.80 22.08
C GLY A 17 -3.33 -5.31 20.64
N ARG A 18 -3.86 -4.11 20.35
CA ARG A 18 -3.88 -3.55 18.98
C ARG A 18 -3.02 -2.30 18.87
N LEU A 19 -2.37 -2.14 17.71
CA LEU A 19 -1.73 -0.88 17.30
C LEU A 19 -2.69 -0.11 16.40
N TYR A 20 -3.43 0.84 16.97
CA TYR A 20 -4.48 1.55 16.23
C TYR A 20 -3.93 2.37 15.05
N GLN A 21 -2.75 2.99 15.19
CA GLN A 21 -2.09 3.73 14.10
C GLN A 21 -1.76 2.86 12.87
N VAL A 22 -1.35 1.61 13.08
CA VAL A 22 -1.12 0.64 12.00
C VAL A 22 -2.45 0.24 11.35
N ALA A 23 -3.51 0.04 12.15
CA ALA A 23 -4.82 -0.31 11.62
C ALA A 23 -5.43 0.83 10.78
N TYR A 24 -5.28 2.08 11.21
CA TYR A 24 -5.75 3.25 10.45
C TYR A 24 -5.00 3.42 9.13
N SER A 25 -3.69 3.15 9.14
CA SER A 25 -2.85 3.16 7.95
C SER A 25 -3.38 2.20 6.87
N THR A 26 -3.80 0.99 7.26
CA THR A 26 -4.42 0.01 6.34
C THR A 26 -5.73 0.52 5.75
N GLU A 27 -6.52 1.27 6.50
CA GLU A 27 -7.78 1.83 5.99
C GLU A 27 -7.54 2.91 4.93
N VAL A 28 -6.48 3.69 5.07
CA VAL A 28 -6.06 4.70 4.08
C VAL A 28 -5.64 4.04 2.76
N VAL A 29 -4.99 2.86 2.80
CA VAL A 29 -4.61 2.11 1.59
C VAL A 29 -5.84 1.79 0.73
N LYS A 30 -6.98 1.45 1.35
CA LYS A 30 -8.23 1.14 0.63
C LYS A 30 -8.82 2.33 -0.13
N GLN A 31 -8.46 3.56 0.25
CA GLN A 31 -8.92 4.77 -0.43
C GLN A 31 -8.13 5.07 -1.71
N GLY A 32 -6.97 4.42 -1.87
CA GLY A 32 -6.08 4.57 -3.02
C GLY A 32 -6.58 3.92 -4.30
N SER A 33 -5.74 4.03 -5.33
CA SER A 33 -5.92 3.28 -6.57
C SER A 33 -5.64 1.79 -6.35
N ALA A 34 -6.41 0.94 -7.02
CA ALA A 34 -6.21 -0.50 -6.96
C ALA A 34 -4.97 -0.92 -7.77
N ALA A 35 -4.17 -1.81 -7.20
CA ALA A 35 -3.09 -2.52 -7.89
C ALA A 35 -3.32 -4.02 -7.79
N ILE A 36 -3.01 -4.76 -8.85
CA ILE A 36 -3.08 -6.22 -8.92
C ILE A 36 -1.78 -6.77 -9.47
N GLY A 37 -1.35 -7.90 -8.90
CA GLY A 37 -0.27 -8.72 -9.40
C GLY A 37 -0.75 -10.12 -9.68
N LEU A 38 -0.42 -10.65 -10.86
CA LEU A 38 -0.69 -12.03 -11.25
C LEU A 38 0.64 -12.72 -11.53
N ARG A 39 0.80 -13.92 -10.96
CA ARG A 39 1.98 -14.76 -11.17
C ARG A 39 1.59 -16.05 -11.88
N SER A 40 2.36 -16.40 -12.91
CA SER A 40 2.43 -17.75 -13.47
C SER A 40 3.72 -18.44 -13.03
N GLU A 41 3.93 -19.68 -13.48
CA GLU A 41 5.18 -20.40 -13.23
C GLU A 41 6.41 -19.69 -13.81
N THR A 42 6.21 -18.87 -14.85
CA THR A 42 7.32 -18.29 -15.64
C THR A 42 7.34 -16.77 -15.65
N HIS A 43 6.21 -16.11 -15.36
CA HIS A 43 6.08 -14.66 -15.53
C HIS A 43 5.24 -14.03 -14.42
N VAL A 44 5.43 -12.72 -14.24
CA VAL A 44 4.57 -11.89 -13.38
C VAL A 44 4.09 -10.67 -14.13
N VAL A 45 2.82 -10.36 -13.95
CA VAL A 45 2.16 -9.19 -14.52
C VAL A 45 1.67 -8.31 -13.39
N LEU A 46 2.05 -7.04 -13.42
CA LEU A 46 1.55 -6.01 -12.51
C LEU A 46 0.65 -5.05 -13.30
N ALA A 47 -0.53 -4.75 -12.76
CA ALA A 47 -1.45 -3.77 -13.32
C ALA A 47 -1.99 -2.84 -12.23
N CYS A 48 -2.11 -1.56 -12.55
CA CYS A 48 -2.61 -0.53 -11.63
C CYS A 48 -3.73 0.27 -12.30
N LEU A 49 -4.79 0.55 -11.54
CA LEU A 49 -5.88 1.40 -12.00
C LEU A 49 -5.53 2.87 -11.80
N LYS A 50 -5.29 3.57 -12.91
CA LYS A 50 -5.02 5.00 -12.89
C LYS A 50 -6.31 5.81 -13.01
N ARG A 51 -6.58 6.70 -12.05
CA ARG A 51 -7.70 7.65 -12.13
C ARG A 51 -7.30 8.84 -13.01
N ALA A 52 -8.23 9.31 -13.85
CA ALA A 52 -7.97 10.26 -14.95
C ALA A 52 -7.28 11.58 -14.54
N ASN A 53 -7.38 11.99 -13.27
CA ASN A 53 -6.85 13.26 -12.79
C ASN A 53 -5.34 13.23 -12.45
N PHE A 54 -4.67 12.08 -12.57
CA PHE A 54 -3.26 11.91 -12.17
C PHE A 54 -2.35 11.50 -13.33
N SER A 55 -2.46 12.16 -14.49
CA SER A 55 -1.73 11.82 -15.73
C SER A 55 -0.22 11.58 -15.56
N HIS A 56 0.45 12.24 -14.62
CA HIS A 56 1.90 12.13 -14.40
C HIS A 56 2.32 11.16 -13.29
N GLN A 57 1.38 10.66 -12.49
CA GLN A 57 1.70 9.74 -11.41
C GLN A 57 1.96 8.33 -11.99
N ARG A 58 3.12 7.76 -11.65
CA ARG A 58 3.46 6.37 -11.94
C ARG A 58 3.23 5.55 -10.67
N ASP A 59 2.42 4.50 -10.78
CA ASP A 59 2.13 3.59 -9.67
C ASP A 59 2.93 2.27 -9.79
N ILE A 60 3.64 2.05 -10.90
CA ILE A 60 4.52 0.90 -11.14
C ILE A 60 5.94 1.39 -11.40
N PHE A 61 6.91 0.77 -10.73
CA PHE A 61 8.32 1.11 -10.76
C PHE A 61 9.16 -0.13 -11.04
N LYS A 62 10.17 0.01 -11.91
CA LYS A 62 11.23 -0.98 -12.06
C LYS A 62 12.27 -0.73 -10.97
N VAL A 63 12.53 -1.73 -10.13
CA VAL A 63 13.56 -1.68 -9.09
C VAL A 63 14.85 -2.34 -9.58
N ASP A 64 14.71 -3.46 -10.29
CA ASP A 64 15.82 -4.19 -10.90
C ASP A 64 15.36 -4.85 -12.22
N ASP A 65 16.26 -5.51 -12.94
CA ASP A 65 15.93 -6.23 -14.17
C ASP A 65 14.82 -7.27 -13.98
N ASP A 66 14.85 -7.99 -12.85
CA ASP A 66 13.86 -9.02 -12.51
C ASP A 66 12.88 -8.61 -11.40
N ILE A 67 12.90 -7.33 -10.99
CA ILE A 67 12.10 -6.83 -9.86
C ILE A 67 11.29 -5.59 -10.27
N GLY A 68 9.97 -5.75 -10.26
CA GLY A 68 9.00 -4.67 -10.39
C GLY A 68 8.20 -4.48 -9.10
N VAL A 69 7.75 -3.25 -8.87
CA VAL A 69 6.93 -2.87 -7.71
C VAL A 69 5.75 -2.05 -8.19
N ALA A 70 4.57 -2.49 -7.80
CA ALA A 70 3.34 -1.71 -7.91
C ALA A 70 2.96 -1.16 -6.53
N PHE A 71 2.34 0.02 -6.49
CA PHE A 71 1.79 0.64 -5.28
C PHE A 71 0.27 0.74 -5.38
N ALA A 72 -0.42 0.32 -4.31
CA ALA A 72 -1.82 0.65 -4.05
C ALA A 72 -1.89 1.63 -2.88
N GLY A 73 -2.60 2.76 -3.04
CA GLY A 73 -2.67 3.77 -1.99
C GLY A 73 -2.70 5.21 -2.51
N LEU A 74 -2.58 6.16 -1.60
CA LEU A 74 -2.37 7.58 -1.88
C LEU A 74 -0.88 7.83 -2.09
N SER A 75 -0.45 8.06 -3.33
CA SER A 75 0.98 8.12 -3.69
C SER A 75 1.80 9.26 -3.06
N ALA A 76 1.16 10.20 -2.36
CA ALA A 76 1.83 11.26 -1.60
C ALA A 76 2.42 10.77 -0.26
N GLN A 77 1.95 9.64 0.26
CA GLN A 77 2.42 9.03 1.50
C GLN A 77 2.71 7.57 1.14
N GLY A 78 3.96 7.11 1.17
CA GLY A 78 4.41 5.78 0.68
C GLY A 78 3.85 4.58 1.45
N LEU A 79 2.53 4.54 1.66
CA LEU A 79 1.76 3.54 2.35
C LEU A 79 1.34 2.43 1.39
N LEU A 80 1.35 1.23 1.95
CA LEU A 80 2.02 0.08 1.36
C LEU A 80 1.02 -0.91 0.79
N GLY A 81 1.03 -1.07 -0.53
CA GLY A 81 0.56 -2.26 -1.21
C GLY A 81 1.65 -2.73 -2.15
N TYR A 82 2.65 -3.44 -1.62
CA TYR A 82 3.75 -3.96 -2.44
C TYR A 82 3.35 -5.25 -3.14
N VAL A 83 3.39 -5.26 -4.46
CA VAL A 83 3.64 -6.51 -5.19
C VAL A 83 5.11 -6.50 -5.60
N MET A 84 5.95 -7.02 -4.71
CA MET A 84 7.35 -7.34 -5.01
C MET A 84 7.37 -8.73 -5.62
N TYR A 85 7.99 -8.90 -6.78
CA TYR A 85 8.30 -10.22 -7.29
C TYR A 85 9.75 -10.29 -7.74
N LYS A 86 10.37 -11.43 -7.45
CA LYS A 86 11.68 -11.86 -7.92
C LYS A 86 11.42 -13.08 -8.79
N ALA A 87 11.74 -13.00 -10.08
CA ALA A 87 11.78 -14.17 -10.95
C ALA A 87 12.87 -15.15 -10.50
#